data_AF-D4F3N9-F1
#
_entry.id   AF-D4F3N9-F1
#
_cell.length_a   1.000
_cell.length_b   1.000
_cell.length_c   1.000
_cell.angle_alpha   90.00
_cell.angle_beta   90.00
_cell.angle_gamma   90.00
#
_symmetry.space_group_name_H-M   'P 1'
#
loop_
_entity.id
_entity.type
_entity.pdbx_description
1 polymer ?
#
loop_
_entity_poly.entity_id
_entity_poly.type
_entity_poly.pdbx_seq_one_letter_code
_entity_poly.pdbx_strand_id
1 'polypeptide(L)'
;MIKIHKKYLPSNEQNIYDELYSYFLDHDINMIESDSDYWLISLSKKTFNYCDNIKIGLDWLNLSESNSVDFYLQGDNYLFCLAESFIPYGWSCLYSNTRLDKNNTVLLHLDSHRDLMDTRLSEVVTGTWKDLLTNKQVKFSEPQSILASIQSGAIGIGSMVTPLLHDNPHINIAHYNPSANGKKMFHVEPEFLDDHLFENQEVRLCSSITNPTDIKKINYLESSSLYDVIKFSKDKDNILLHIDMDSLNNRYNGDSDWESKGAYYDNDIFSQISDIDKLINLIITYDLSRKVRHISIGLSPSFYPVEFWRPVTQYLLKSLIKCGIDLSELYNRLYSQKTDCNNILNIHPNIDLEITSCNTFKKQRWNIYYNGVKAGKVSIVHNSDRASINVQLNKTHQGLGIGKYIFYLACENSHHNIIEAVMRKNNLASMHSALKAGFFELETKEKRSQRHMVWLRK
;
A
#
# COMPACT_ATOMS: atom_id res chain seq x y z
N MET A 1 29.87 11.13 -2.91
CA MET A 1 30.76 10.41 -1.98
C MET A 1 30.77 11.16 -0.66
N ILE A 2 30.57 10.43 0.43
CA ILE A 2 30.57 10.94 1.80
C ILE A 2 31.94 10.63 2.42
N LYS A 3 32.44 11.52 3.29
CA LYS A 3 33.66 11.31 4.06
C LYS A 3 33.30 11.00 5.50
N ILE A 4 33.78 9.87 6.01
CA ILE A 4 33.64 9.49 7.43
C ILE A 4 35.02 9.28 8.02
N HIS A 5 35.33 9.98 9.11
CA HIS A 5 36.61 9.83 9.78
C HIS A 5 36.68 8.45 10.46
N LYS A 6 37.79 7.73 10.25
CA LYS A 6 38.05 6.38 10.81
C LYS A 6 37.85 6.27 12.34
N LYS A 7 37.93 7.37 13.09
CA LYS A 7 37.75 7.39 14.55
C LYS A 7 36.30 7.16 15.00
N TYR A 8 35.32 7.41 14.12
CA TYR A 8 33.89 7.21 14.38
C TYR A 8 33.40 5.82 14.01
N LEU A 9 34.25 5.05 13.32
CA LEU A 9 33.93 3.71 12.90
C LEU A 9 34.68 2.69 13.75
N PRO A 10 34.15 1.47 13.93
CA PRO A 10 34.87 0.39 14.57
C PRO A 10 36.22 0.11 13.91
N SER A 11 37.15 -0.49 14.64
CA SER A 11 38.48 -0.82 14.13
C SER A 11 38.53 -2.09 13.26
N ASN A 12 37.49 -2.92 13.29
CA ASN A 12 37.37 -4.16 12.50
C ASN A 12 36.47 -3.93 11.28
N GLU A 13 36.93 -4.33 10.09
CA GLU A 13 36.23 -4.15 8.82
C GLU A 13 34.80 -4.71 8.79
N GLN A 14 34.56 -5.90 9.38
CA GLN A 14 33.21 -6.46 9.48
C GLN A 14 32.30 -5.55 10.31
N ASN A 15 32.80 -5.06 11.44
CA ASN A 15 32.04 -4.16 12.31
C ASN A 15 31.84 -2.79 11.65
N ILE A 16 32.76 -2.34 10.79
CA ILE A 16 32.56 -1.12 9.97
C ILE A 16 31.38 -1.32 9.03
N TYR A 17 31.34 -2.45 8.30
CA TYR A 17 30.24 -2.73 7.39
C TYR A 17 28.91 -2.82 8.14
N ASP A 18 28.85 -3.52 9.27
CA ASP A 18 27.63 -3.67 10.06
C ASP A 18 27.13 -2.31 10.59
N GLU A 19 28.04 -1.45 11.08
CA GLU A 19 27.73 -0.09 11.54
C GLU A 19 27.17 0.76 10.41
N LEU A 20 27.83 0.76 9.24
CA LEU A 20 27.39 1.52 8.08
C LEU A 20 26.08 0.99 7.50
N TYR A 21 25.90 -0.33 7.48
CA TYR A 21 24.67 -0.97 7.02
C TYR A 21 23.49 -0.62 7.94
N SER A 22 23.70 -0.64 9.25
CA SER A 22 22.72 -0.18 10.24
C SER A 22 22.39 1.31 10.07
N TYR A 23 23.39 2.14 9.75
CA TYR A 23 23.18 3.57 9.54
C TYR A 23 22.57 3.90 8.17
N PHE A 24 22.80 3.12 7.12
CA PHE A 24 22.32 3.35 5.75
C PHE A 24 21.48 2.18 5.22
N LEU A 25 20.47 1.75 5.98
CA LEU A 25 19.61 0.57 5.70
C LEU A 25 19.02 0.51 4.29
N ASP A 26 18.83 1.67 3.65
CA ASP A 26 18.22 1.86 2.34
C ASP A 26 19.24 1.99 1.19
N HIS A 27 20.53 1.81 1.46
CA HIS A 27 21.59 1.96 0.47
C HIS A 27 22.47 0.72 0.35
N ASP A 28 22.90 0.43 -0.88
CA ASP A 28 24.09 -0.34 -1.13
C ASP A 28 25.31 0.54 -0.86
N ILE A 29 26.26 0.00 -0.09
CA ILE A 29 27.41 0.73 0.44
C ILE A 29 28.66 0.22 -0.28
N ASN A 30 29.35 1.13 -0.97
CA ASN A 30 30.68 0.88 -1.51
C ASN A 30 31.70 1.73 -0.75
N MET A 31 32.63 1.07 -0.07
CA MET A 31 33.70 1.72 0.69
C MET A 31 34.98 1.76 -0.14
N ILE A 32 35.57 2.94 -0.23
CA ILE A 32 36.90 3.14 -0.82
C ILE A 32 37.77 3.74 0.27
N GLU A 33 38.82 3.02 0.66
CA GLU A 33 39.82 3.57 1.57
C GLU A 33 40.54 4.73 0.86
N SER A 34 40.63 5.89 1.53
CA SER A 34 41.43 7.02 1.03
C SER A 34 42.64 7.27 1.90
N ASP A 35 43.70 7.80 1.29
CA ASP A 35 44.90 8.22 1.98
C ASP A 35 44.57 9.37 2.94
N SER A 36 44.90 9.17 4.22
CA SER A 36 44.67 10.04 5.39
C SER A 36 43.26 9.97 6.02
N ASP A 37 43.18 9.25 7.15
CA ASP A 37 42.15 9.27 8.22
C ASP A 37 40.66 9.11 7.89
N TYR A 38 40.28 9.01 6.62
CA TYR A 38 38.90 8.96 6.16
C TYR A 38 38.58 7.72 5.32
N TRP A 39 37.36 7.23 5.47
CA TRP A 39 36.68 6.37 4.51
C TRP A 39 35.89 7.23 3.52
N LEU A 40 36.02 6.92 2.23
CA LEU A 40 35.14 7.45 1.19
C LEU A 40 34.02 6.45 0.96
N ILE A 41 32.80 6.89 1.21
CA ILE A 41 31.62 6.05 1.09
C ILE A 41 30.80 6.52 -0.11
N SER A 42 30.55 5.60 -1.03
CA SER A 42 29.57 5.78 -2.09
C SER A 42 28.31 5.03 -1.72
N LEU A 43 27.20 5.75 -1.72
CA LEU A 43 25.87 5.21 -1.47
C LEU A 43 25.10 5.15 -2.79
N SER A 44 24.41 4.05 -3.02
CA SER A 44 23.41 3.92 -4.08
C SER A 44 22.14 3.35 -3.48
N LYS A 45 20.97 3.89 -3.82
CA LYS A 45 19.69 3.38 -3.31
C LYS A 45 19.53 1.91 -3.66
N LYS A 46 19.23 1.10 -2.66
CA LYS A 46 18.83 -0.28 -2.85
C LYS A 46 17.43 -0.31 -3.46
N THR A 47 17.15 -1.26 -4.35
CA THR A 47 15.82 -1.38 -4.95
C THR A 47 14.76 -1.76 -3.94
N PHE A 48 14.72 -3.04 -3.61
CA PHE A 48 13.85 -3.65 -2.59
C PHE A 48 14.56 -4.93 -2.14
N ASN A 49 14.29 -5.44 -0.94
CA ASN A 49 14.97 -6.64 -0.44
C ASN A 49 14.55 -7.88 -1.24
N TYR A 50 13.27 -8.27 -1.16
CA TYR A 50 12.76 -9.48 -1.77
C TYR A 50 11.25 -9.38 -2.03
N CYS A 51 10.78 -9.66 -3.24
CA CYS A 51 9.35 -9.73 -3.54
C CYS A 51 9.13 -10.72 -4.68
N ASP A 52 8.29 -11.74 -4.47
CA ASP A 52 8.02 -12.75 -5.50
C ASP A 52 7.46 -12.07 -6.76
N ASN A 53 7.95 -12.46 -7.93
CA ASN A 53 7.40 -12.03 -9.22
C ASN A 53 7.22 -10.51 -9.37
N ILE A 54 8.06 -9.68 -8.72
CA ILE A 54 7.93 -8.21 -8.67
C ILE A 54 7.70 -7.55 -10.05
N LYS A 55 8.27 -8.16 -11.10
CA LYS A 55 8.07 -7.75 -12.49
C LYS A 55 6.60 -7.59 -12.88
N ILE A 56 5.69 -8.44 -12.38
CA ILE A 56 4.24 -8.32 -12.66
C ILE A 56 3.69 -6.97 -12.18
N GLY A 57 4.10 -6.54 -11.00
CA GLY A 57 3.70 -5.25 -10.42
C GLY A 57 4.35 -4.08 -11.15
N LEU A 58 5.64 -4.18 -11.49
CA LEU A 58 6.34 -3.16 -12.25
C LEU A 58 5.76 -3.00 -13.67
N ASP A 59 5.42 -4.10 -14.34
CA ASP A 59 4.76 -4.09 -15.65
C ASP A 59 3.39 -3.38 -15.58
N TRP A 60 2.63 -3.58 -14.49
CA TRP A 60 1.38 -2.85 -14.27
C TRP A 60 1.60 -1.34 -14.14
N LEU A 61 2.65 -0.93 -13.43
CA LEU A 61 3.00 0.48 -13.24
C LEU A 61 3.79 1.08 -14.41
N ASN A 62 4.12 0.27 -15.43
CA ASN A 62 4.99 0.63 -16.55
C ASN A 62 6.37 1.14 -16.07
N LEU A 63 6.97 0.38 -15.15
CA LEU A 63 8.27 0.67 -14.54
C LEU A 63 9.30 -0.40 -14.88
N SER A 64 10.57 -0.02 -14.76
CA SER A 64 11.71 -0.91 -14.68
C SER A 64 12.15 -1.05 -13.22
N GLU A 65 13.02 -2.02 -12.91
CA GLU A 65 13.62 -2.08 -11.57
C GLU A 65 14.45 -0.83 -11.25
N SER A 66 15.14 -0.25 -12.25
CA SER A 66 16.04 0.90 -12.03
C SER A 66 15.35 2.20 -11.64
N ASN A 67 14.06 2.36 -11.93
CA ASN A 67 13.29 3.57 -11.64
C ASN A 67 12.14 3.32 -10.66
N SER A 68 12.02 2.12 -10.09
CA SER A 68 10.95 1.77 -9.16
C SER A 68 11.14 2.39 -7.78
N VAL A 69 12.40 2.56 -7.35
CA VAL A 69 12.76 3.08 -6.01
C VAL A 69 12.33 4.52 -5.79
N ASP A 70 12.28 5.28 -6.88
CA ASP A 70 11.91 6.70 -6.88
C ASP A 70 10.49 6.91 -7.46
N PHE A 71 9.71 5.84 -7.59
CA PHE A 71 8.37 5.94 -8.15
C PHE A 71 7.38 6.51 -7.14
N TYR A 72 6.72 7.59 -7.56
CA TYR A 72 5.54 8.13 -6.91
C TYR A 72 4.60 8.79 -7.92
N LEU A 73 3.32 8.89 -7.56
CA LEU A 73 2.30 9.71 -8.21
C LEU A 73 1.76 10.70 -7.18
N GLN A 74 2.03 11.98 -7.39
CA GLN A 74 1.48 13.08 -6.58
C GLN A 74 0.29 13.73 -7.31
N GLY A 75 -0.77 14.05 -6.56
CA GLY A 75 -1.83 14.98 -6.95
C GLY A 75 -2.06 16.03 -5.86
N ASP A 76 -3.18 16.74 -5.88
CA ASP A 76 -3.43 17.83 -4.91
C ASP A 76 -3.71 17.30 -3.48
N ASN A 77 -4.35 16.15 -3.38
CA ASN A 77 -4.81 15.53 -2.13
C ASN A 77 -4.33 14.08 -1.95
N TYR A 78 -3.39 13.62 -2.77
CA TYR A 78 -2.86 12.26 -2.66
C TYR A 78 -1.39 12.12 -3.02
N LEU A 79 -0.77 11.08 -2.45
CA LEU A 79 0.48 10.50 -2.90
C LEU A 79 0.32 8.97 -2.98
N PHE A 80 0.78 8.37 -4.07
CA PHE A 80 0.90 6.92 -4.24
C PHE A 80 2.34 6.57 -4.54
N CYS A 81 2.97 5.65 -3.82
CA CYS A 81 4.39 5.33 -4.00
C CYS A 81 4.70 3.84 -3.79
N LEU A 82 5.87 3.40 -4.27
CA LEU A 82 6.43 2.09 -3.90
C LEU A 82 7.19 2.17 -2.57
N ALA A 83 8.01 3.21 -2.39
CA ALA A 83 8.77 3.43 -1.16
C ALA A 83 8.11 4.52 -0.31
N GLU A 84 7.79 4.18 0.94
CA GLU A 84 7.10 5.05 1.89
C GLU A 84 7.89 6.27 2.34
N SER A 85 9.21 6.27 2.12
CA SER A 85 10.03 7.46 2.33
C SER A 85 9.54 8.66 1.50
N PHE A 86 8.75 8.46 0.44
CA PHE A 86 8.13 9.53 -0.34
C PHE A 86 6.92 10.18 0.35
N ILE A 87 6.30 9.56 1.33
CA ILE A 87 5.07 10.05 1.99
C ILE A 87 5.19 11.49 2.54
N PRO A 88 6.29 11.86 3.21
CA PRO A 88 6.47 13.21 3.73
C PRO A 88 6.46 14.29 2.64
N TYR A 89 6.83 13.96 1.41
CA TYR A 89 6.75 14.88 0.27
C TYR A 89 5.29 15.25 -0.05
N GLY A 90 4.36 14.29 -0.01
CA GLY A 90 2.94 14.55 -0.23
C GLY A 90 2.33 15.45 0.86
N TRP A 91 2.65 15.18 2.13
CA TRP A 91 2.22 16.03 3.25
C TRP A 91 2.83 17.43 3.19
N SER A 92 4.10 17.54 2.80
CA SER A 92 4.77 18.81 2.56
C SER A 92 4.07 19.61 1.45
N CYS A 93 3.71 18.97 0.33
CA CYS A 93 2.94 19.59 -0.75
C CYS A 93 1.60 20.15 -0.22
N LEU A 94 0.85 19.37 0.55
CA LEU A 94 -0.40 19.80 1.18
C LEU A 94 -0.20 21.06 2.05
N TYR A 95 0.77 21.02 2.98
CA TYR A 95 1.02 22.12 3.91
C TYR A 95 1.58 23.37 3.23
N SER A 96 2.30 23.21 2.12
CA SER A 96 2.78 24.36 1.33
C SER A 96 1.65 25.10 0.61
N ASN A 97 0.59 24.39 0.23
CA ASN A 97 -0.52 24.94 -0.55
C ASN A 97 -1.76 25.27 0.30
N THR A 98 -1.89 24.67 1.49
CA THR A 98 -3.09 24.77 2.32
C THR A 98 -2.74 25.18 3.74
N ARG A 99 -3.40 26.21 4.24
CA ARG A 99 -3.31 26.59 5.65
C ARG A 99 -4.22 25.68 6.48
N LEU A 100 -3.66 24.62 7.04
CA LEU A 100 -4.35 23.71 7.96
C LEU A 100 -4.07 24.10 9.41
N ASP A 101 -5.08 23.93 10.26
CA ASP A 101 -4.87 23.99 11.71
C ASP A 101 -4.18 22.69 12.15
N LYS A 102 -2.87 22.80 12.37
CA LYS A 102 -2.00 21.70 12.79
C LYS A 102 -2.43 21.08 14.14
N ASN A 103 -3.02 21.86 15.05
CA ASN A 103 -3.50 21.35 16.35
C ASN A 103 -4.77 20.50 16.20
N ASN A 104 -5.52 20.72 15.13
CA ASN A 104 -6.72 19.97 14.79
C ASN A 104 -6.45 18.92 13.70
N THR A 105 -5.19 18.45 13.61
CA THR A 105 -4.76 17.43 12.65
C THR A 105 -4.46 16.10 13.33
N VAL A 106 -4.85 14.99 12.68
CA VAL A 106 -4.49 13.63 13.05
C VAL A 106 -3.91 12.88 11.85
N LEU A 107 -2.84 12.14 12.10
CA LEU A 107 -2.35 11.11 11.20
C LEU A 107 -3.11 9.82 11.51
N LEU A 108 -3.98 9.41 10.59
CA LEU A 108 -4.63 8.11 10.60
C LEU A 108 -3.72 7.14 9.83
N HIS A 109 -2.87 6.41 10.55
CA HIS A 109 -1.78 5.57 10.06
C HIS A 109 -2.22 4.10 10.01
N LEU A 110 -2.47 3.53 8.83
CA LEU A 110 -2.75 2.10 8.67
C LEU A 110 -1.48 1.42 8.16
N ASP A 111 -0.75 0.74 9.04
CA ASP A 111 0.60 0.26 8.78
C ASP A 111 0.96 -0.88 9.75
N SER A 112 1.83 -1.81 9.36
CA SER A 112 2.35 -2.79 10.32
C SER A 112 3.52 -2.26 11.18
N HIS A 113 4.03 -1.08 10.86
CA HIS A 113 5.18 -0.40 11.47
C HIS A 113 4.84 1.01 11.96
N ARG A 114 5.72 1.56 12.81
CA ARG A 114 5.50 2.87 13.46
C ARG A 114 6.05 4.05 12.64
N ASP A 115 7.06 3.79 11.82
CA ASP A 115 7.74 4.75 10.95
C ASP A 115 8.30 6.00 11.63
N LEU A 116 8.73 5.79 12.88
CA LEU A 116 9.28 6.76 13.81
C LEU A 116 10.81 6.67 13.95
N MET A 117 11.50 5.97 13.03
CA MET A 117 12.96 5.87 13.05
C MET A 117 13.62 7.24 12.84
N ASP A 118 14.90 7.30 13.22
CA ASP A 118 15.73 8.48 13.09
C ASP A 118 15.95 8.83 11.62
N THR A 119 16.01 10.13 11.35
CA THR A 119 16.40 10.64 10.02
C THR A 119 17.89 10.98 10.02
N ARG A 120 18.45 11.26 8.85
CA ARG A 120 19.79 11.88 8.70
C ARG A 120 19.64 13.36 8.35
N LEU A 121 18.64 13.99 8.97
CA LEU A 121 18.46 15.44 9.00
C LEU A 121 18.96 15.93 10.35
N SER A 122 19.63 17.07 10.36
CA SER A 122 20.08 17.74 11.58
C SER A 122 19.45 19.11 11.75
N GLU A 123 19.09 19.49 12.96
CA GLU A 123 18.56 20.82 13.23
C GLU A 123 19.67 21.88 13.18
N VAL A 124 19.45 22.93 12.38
CA VAL A 124 20.34 24.09 12.30
C VAL A 124 19.80 25.22 13.18
N VAL A 125 18.51 25.50 13.01
CA VAL A 125 17.70 26.40 13.83
C VAL A 125 16.27 25.85 13.87
N THR A 126 15.48 26.21 14.87
CA THR A 126 14.13 25.68 15.06
C THR A 126 13.31 25.68 13.77
N GLY A 127 12.88 24.50 13.33
CA GLY A 127 12.07 24.30 12.12
C GLY A 127 12.84 24.43 10.78
N THR A 128 14.17 24.48 10.83
CA THR A 128 15.05 24.43 9.66
C THR A 128 16.13 23.40 9.88
N TRP A 129 16.20 22.44 8.96
CA TRP A 129 17.12 21.31 9.06
C TRP A 129 18.17 21.36 7.97
N LYS A 130 19.15 20.46 8.08
CA LYS A 130 20.18 20.21 7.10
C LYS A 130 20.21 18.72 6.80
N ASP A 131 20.21 18.38 5.53
CA ASP A 131 20.50 17.02 5.06
C ASP A 131 21.99 16.72 5.29
N LEU A 132 22.29 15.73 6.14
CA LEU A 132 23.67 15.37 6.50
C LEU A 132 24.48 14.79 5.32
N LEU A 133 23.79 14.25 4.31
CA LEU A 133 24.41 13.59 3.17
C LEU A 133 24.76 14.60 2.07
N THR A 134 23.97 15.67 1.94
CA THR A 134 24.15 16.68 0.89
C THR A 134 24.55 18.07 1.40
N ASN A 135 24.49 18.28 2.73
CA ASN A 135 24.63 19.58 3.40
C ASN A 135 23.64 20.66 2.94
N LYS A 136 22.56 20.28 2.25
CA LYS A 136 21.53 21.21 1.79
C LYS A 136 20.55 21.51 2.92
N GLN A 137 20.04 22.74 2.93
CA GLN A 137 18.98 23.15 3.85
C GLN A 137 17.66 22.46 3.49
N VAL A 138 16.90 22.11 4.52
CA VAL A 138 15.62 21.40 4.44
C VAL A 138 14.59 22.09 5.30
N LYS A 139 13.39 22.29 4.76
CA LYS A 139 12.22 22.72 5.52
C LYS A 139 11.00 21.92 5.09
N PHE A 140 10.20 21.50 6.06
CA PHE A 140 8.98 20.74 5.78
C PHE A 140 7.95 21.53 4.96
N SER A 141 7.95 22.86 5.05
CA SER A 141 7.11 23.73 4.23
C SER A 141 7.62 23.96 2.80
N GLU A 142 8.80 23.42 2.45
CA GLU A 142 9.42 23.53 1.13
C GLU A 142 9.52 22.13 0.49
N PRO A 143 8.51 21.70 -0.31
CA PRO A 143 8.39 20.31 -0.77
C PRO A 143 9.60 19.80 -1.56
N GLN A 144 10.23 20.66 -2.35
CA GLN A 144 11.42 20.28 -3.12
C GLN A 144 12.62 19.96 -2.23
N SER A 145 12.71 20.58 -1.05
CA SER A 145 13.76 20.26 -0.08
C SER A 145 13.52 18.90 0.58
N ILE A 146 12.26 18.56 0.87
CA ILE A 146 11.86 17.24 1.39
C ILE A 146 12.12 16.15 0.34
N LEU A 147 11.71 16.37 -0.91
CA LEU A 147 11.97 15.45 -2.01
C LEU A 147 13.47 15.20 -2.21
N ALA A 148 14.29 16.25 -2.16
CA ALA A 148 15.74 16.12 -2.28
C ALA A 148 16.34 15.28 -1.13
N SER A 149 15.84 15.44 0.10
CA SER A 149 16.26 14.65 1.27
C SER A 149 15.83 13.18 1.19
N ILE A 150 14.71 12.88 0.53
CA ILE A 150 14.28 11.51 0.25
C ILE A 150 15.15 10.89 -0.84
N GLN A 151 15.53 11.68 -1.85
CA GLN A 151 16.42 11.26 -2.93
C GLN A 151 17.85 11.01 -2.44
N SER A 152 18.32 11.78 -1.46
CA SER A 152 19.65 11.57 -0.87
C SER A 152 19.71 10.40 0.10
N GLY A 153 18.57 9.98 0.66
CA GLY A 153 18.52 8.99 1.74
C GLY A 153 18.49 9.58 3.15
N ALA A 154 18.42 10.90 3.28
CA ALA A 154 18.33 11.53 4.58
C ALA A 154 16.98 11.31 5.27
N ILE A 155 15.91 11.20 4.48
CA ILE A 155 14.64 10.63 4.90
C ILE A 155 14.55 9.24 4.26
N GLY A 156 14.81 8.20 5.06
CA GLY A 156 14.92 6.82 4.61
C GLY A 156 13.75 5.94 5.08
N ILE A 157 13.88 4.64 4.83
CA ILE A 157 12.92 3.61 5.28
C ILE A 157 12.65 3.72 6.79
N GLY A 158 11.38 3.59 7.18
CA GLY A 158 10.95 3.61 8.58
C GLY A 158 11.02 4.97 9.28
N SER A 159 11.38 6.06 8.59
CA SER A 159 11.55 7.40 9.20
C SER A 159 10.52 8.44 8.77
N MET A 160 9.49 8.04 8.01
CA MET A 160 8.61 8.99 7.33
C MET A 160 7.76 9.85 8.29
N VAL A 161 7.39 9.35 9.47
CA VAL A 161 6.58 10.13 10.43
C VAL A 161 7.44 11.15 11.17
N THR A 162 8.73 10.88 11.35
CA THR A 162 9.64 11.72 12.14
C THR A 162 9.70 13.18 11.64
N PRO A 163 9.89 13.49 10.34
CA PRO A 163 9.81 14.86 9.84
C PRO A 163 8.46 15.56 10.10
N LEU A 164 7.35 14.83 9.96
CA LEU A 164 6.01 15.39 10.23
C LEU A 164 5.84 15.73 11.71
N LEU A 165 6.34 14.89 12.62
CA LEU A 165 6.30 15.12 14.06
C LEU A 165 7.14 16.34 14.46
N HIS A 166 8.30 16.55 13.85
CA HIS A 166 9.13 17.74 14.08
C HIS A 166 8.46 19.02 13.53
N ASP A 167 7.76 18.94 12.40
CA ASP A 167 7.00 20.08 11.83
C ASP A 167 5.66 20.35 12.56
N ASN A 168 5.07 19.33 13.17
CA ASN A 168 3.85 19.41 13.98
C ASN A 168 3.96 18.59 15.29
N PRO A 169 4.63 19.13 16.32
CA PRO A 169 4.85 18.42 17.59
C PRO A 169 3.57 18.03 18.36
N HIS A 170 2.43 18.62 18.01
CA HIS A 170 1.14 18.37 18.66
C HIS A 170 0.24 17.41 17.87
N ILE A 171 0.75 16.81 16.79
CA ILE A 171 -0.03 15.90 15.96
C ILE A 171 -0.52 14.71 16.79
N ASN A 172 -1.77 14.32 16.56
CA ASN A 172 -2.28 13.05 17.05
C ASN A 172 -2.00 11.95 16.02
N ILE A 173 -1.61 10.76 16.48
CA ILE A 173 -1.35 9.61 15.62
C ILE A 173 -2.27 8.47 16.04
N ALA A 174 -3.13 8.05 15.12
CA ALA A 174 -4.00 6.90 15.27
C ALA A 174 -3.45 5.79 14.37
N HIS A 175 -2.77 4.82 14.98
CA HIS A 175 -2.06 3.77 14.28
C HIS A 175 -2.81 2.44 14.39
N TYR A 176 -3.28 1.94 13.24
CA TYR A 176 -3.73 0.57 13.08
C TYR A 176 -2.54 -0.33 12.78
N ASN A 177 -2.20 -1.20 13.72
CA ASN A 177 -1.17 -2.22 13.56
C ASN A 177 -1.80 -3.61 13.73
N PRO A 178 -1.91 -4.43 12.66
CA PRO A 178 -2.57 -5.74 12.74
C PRO A 178 -1.90 -6.69 13.74
N SER A 179 -0.60 -6.52 13.99
CA SER A 179 0.20 -7.34 14.92
C SER A 179 0.17 -6.83 16.36
N ALA A 180 -0.45 -5.68 16.63
CA ALA A 180 -0.52 -5.14 17.99
C ALA A 180 -1.35 -6.04 18.91
N ASN A 181 -0.76 -6.42 20.03
CA ASN A 181 -1.48 -7.09 21.11
C ASN A 181 -2.33 -6.08 21.90
N GLY A 182 -3.58 -5.95 21.47
CA GLY A 182 -4.57 -5.05 22.07
C GLY A 182 -4.30 -3.57 21.81
N LYS A 183 -4.97 -2.75 22.61
CA LYS A 183 -4.94 -1.28 22.52
C LYS A 183 -3.87 -0.70 23.42
N LYS A 184 -2.96 0.10 22.86
CA LYS A 184 -1.88 0.78 23.59
C LYS A 184 -1.93 2.28 23.35
N MET A 185 -1.65 3.05 24.40
CA MET A 185 -1.71 4.51 24.39
C MET A 185 -0.37 5.06 24.86
N PHE A 186 0.19 5.97 24.07
CA PHE A 186 1.51 6.53 24.27
C PHE A 186 1.51 8.06 24.16
N HIS A 187 2.57 8.66 24.67
CA HIS A 187 2.98 9.99 24.27
C HIS A 187 4.16 9.88 23.31
N VAL A 188 4.09 10.58 22.18
CA VAL A 188 5.18 10.69 21.21
C VAL A 188 5.56 12.16 21.05
N GLU A 189 6.85 12.46 21.08
CA GLU A 189 7.37 13.82 20.92
C GLU A 189 8.63 13.84 20.04
N PRO A 190 8.89 14.94 19.33
CA PRO A 190 10.13 15.10 18.59
C PRO A 190 11.31 15.19 19.56
N GLU A 191 12.38 14.46 19.27
CA GLU A 191 13.63 14.48 20.02
C GLU A 191 14.83 14.66 19.10
N PHE A 192 15.99 14.80 19.72
CA PHE A 192 17.28 14.95 19.05
C PHE A 192 18.26 13.89 19.57
N LEU A 193 19.00 13.28 18.64
CA LEU A 193 20.02 12.28 18.94
C LEU A 193 21.36 12.73 18.39
N ASP A 194 22.42 12.71 19.20
CA ASP A 194 23.78 12.99 18.73
C ASP A 194 24.15 12.06 17.57
N ASP A 195 24.57 12.63 16.44
CA ASP A 195 25.12 11.85 15.34
C ASP A 195 26.51 11.34 15.72
N HIS A 196 26.72 10.05 15.52
CA HIS A 196 27.97 9.39 15.87
C HIS A 196 28.90 9.15 14.67
N LEU A 197 28.47 9.41 13.44
CA LEU A 197 29.25 9.17 12.22
C LEU A 197 29.90 10.44 11.64
N PHE A 198 29.33 11.62 11.86
CA PHE A 198 29.79 12.88 11.30
C PHE A 198 30.55 13.74 12.33
N GLU A 199 31.58 14.45 11.86
CA GLU A 199 32.56 15.15 12.72
C GLU A 199 31.98 16.25 13.63
N ASN A 200 30.89 16.87 13.22
CA ASN A 200 30.41 18.13 13.79
C ASN A 200 29.51 17.99 15.02
N GLN A 201 29.38 16.79 15.62
CA GLN A 201 28.46 16.54 16.75
C GLN A 201 27.04 17.06 16.43
N GLU A 202 26.62 16.84 15.19
CA GLU A 202 25.32 17.31 14.71
C GLU A 202 24.23 16.46 15.34
N VAL A 203 23.14 17.09 15.77
CA VAL A 203 22.02 16.34 16.36
C VAL A 203 21.02 15.99 15.27
N ARG A 204 20.67 14.71 15.16
CA ARG A 204 19.69 14.18 14.22
C ARG A 204 18.28 14.30 14.75
N LEU A 205 17.33 14.48 13.85
CA LEU A 205 15.91 14.39 14.19
C LEU A 205 15.55 12.92 14.48
N CYS A 206 15.11 12.66 15.70
CA CYS A 206 14.54 11.40 16.14
C CYS A 206 13.17 11.62 16.82
N SER A 207 12.59 10.57 17.36
CA SER A 207 11.37 10.66 18.16
C SER A 207 11.47 9.77 19.38
N SER A 208 10.79 10.16 20.46
CA SER A 208 10.65 9.30 21.63
C SER A 208 9.21 8.90 21.85
N ILE A 209 9.05 7.69 22.40
CA ILE A 209 7.76 7.13 22.77
C ILE A 209 7.79 6.76 24.25
N THR A 210 6.89 7.34 25.03
CA THR A 210 6.83 7.14 26.47
C THR A 210 5.45 6.73 26.93
N ASN A 211 5.39 6.03 28.07
CA ASN A 211 4.12 5.75 28.73
C ASN A 211 3.61 7.05 29.38
N PRO A 212 2.41 7.52 29.04
CA PRO A 212 1.92 8.80 29.49
C PRO A 212 1.60 8.76 30.99
N THR A 213 2.04 9.78 31.73
CA THR A 213 1.73 9.94 33.15
C THR A 213 0.33 10.50 33.40
N ASP A 214 -0.28 11.12 32.39
CA ASP A 214 -1.63 11.70 32.40
C ASP A 214 -2.31 11.41 31.04
N ILE A 215 -3.59 11.06 31.09
CA ILE A 215 -4.45 10.83 29.91
C ILE A 215 -4.43 12.04 28.97
N LYS A 216 -4.32 13.27 29.49
CA LYS A 216 -4.27 14.48 28.65
C LYS A 216 -3.03 14.59 27.77
N LYS A 217 -1.97 13.85 28.07
CA LYS A 217 -0.74 13.81 27.27
C LYS A 217 -0.78 12.76 26.16
N ILE A 218 -1.82 11.92 26.10
CA ILE A 218 -1.91 10.90 25.07
C ILE A 218 -2.10 11.57 23.72
N ASN A 219 -1.16 11.37 22.82
CA ASN A 219 -1.27 11.77 21.42
C ASN A 219 -1.08 10.62 20.44
N TYR A 220 -0.68 9.43 20.88
CA TYR A 220 -0.46 8.28 20.02
C TYR A 220 -1.27 7.06 20.50
N LEU A 221 -2.07 6.48 19.61
CA LEU A 221 -2.82 5.23 19.81
C LEU A 221 -2.28 4.17 18.86
N GLU A 222 -1.93 2.99 19.35
CA GLU A 222 -1.61 1.80 18.53
C GLU A 222 -2.61 0.68 18.87
N SER A 223 -3.26 0.11 17.86
CA SER A 223 -4.27 -0.93 18.05
C SER A 223 -4.44 -1.82 16.82
N SER A 224 -4.73 -3.11 17.03
CA SER A 224 -5.17 -4.04 15.97
C SER A 224 -6.67 -3.94 15.65
N SER A 225 -7.36 -2.95 16.20
CA SER A 225 -8.79 -2.68 15.95
C SER A 225 -8.97 -1.39 15.16
N LEU A 226 -9.39 -1.52 13.89
CA LEU A 226 -9.76 -0.37 13.04
C LEU A 226 -10.79 0.54 13.73
N TYR A 227 -11.73 -0.04 14.49
CA TYR A 227 -12.72 0.74 15.22
C TYR A 227 -12.08 1.68 16.26
N ASP A 228 -11.10 1.21 17.03
CA ASP A 228 -10.43 2.05 18.03
C ASP A 228 -9.67 3.21 17.38
N VAL A 229 -8.98 2.91 16.28
CA VAL A 229 -8.15 3.85 15.52
C VAL A 229 -9.01 4.94 14.87
N ILE A 230 -10.08 4.54 14.18
CA ILE A 230 -11.05 5.47 13.61
C ILE A 230 -11.73 6.32 14.70
N LYS A 231 -12.13 5.68 15.81
CA LYS A 231 -12.79 6.38 16.92
C LYS A 231 -11.89 7.43 17.57
N PHE A 232 -10.58 7.20 17.64
CA PHE A 232 -9.61 8.17 18.15
C PHE A 232 -9.44 9.38 17.23
N SER A 233 -9.62 9.18 15.92
CA SER A 233 -9.46 10.23 14.90
C SER A 233 -10.71 11.11 14.72
N LYS A 234 -11.87 10.69 15.22
CA LYS A 234 -13.19 11.25 14.84
C LYS A 234 -13.40 12.73 15.17
N ASP A 235 -12.77 13.20 16.26
CA ASP A 235 -13.00 14.55 16.79
C ASP A 235 -12.08 15.60 16.13
N LYS A 236 -11.25 15.19 15.16
CA LYS A 236 -10.36 16.06 14.40
C LYS A 236 -10.97 16.47 13.06
N ASP A 237 -10.61 17.64 12.54
CA ASP A 237 -11.16 18.16 11.28
C ASP A 237 -10.20 18.05 10.08
N ASN A 238 -8.94 17.73 10.35
CA ASN A 238 -7.92 17.50 9.34
C ASN A 238 -7.32 16.11 9.54
N ILE A 239 -7.63 15.18 8.63
CA ILE A 239 -7.11 13.81 8.66
C ILE A 239 -6.09 13.66 7.52
N LEU A 240 -4.87 13.29 7.89
CA LEU A 240 -3.90 12.72 6.96
C LEU A 240 -4.12 11.20 7.01
N LEU A 241 -4.74 10.63 6.00
CA LEU A 241 -4.97 9.19 5.93
C LEU A 241 -3.76 8.55 5.24
N HIS A 242 -3.04 7.71 5.96
CA HIS A 242 -1.98 6.88 5.41
C HIS A 242 -2.43 5.43 5.38
N ILE A 243 -2.19 4.74 4.27
CA ILE A 243 -2.42 3.32 4.08
C ILE A 243 -1.17 2.69 3.48
N ASP A 244 -0.37 2.03 4.32
CA ASP A 244 0.54 1.00 3.82
C ASP A 244 -0.29 -0.25 3.54
N MET A 245 -0.15 -0.78 2.33
CA MET A 245 -0.76 -2.03 1.92
C MET A 245 -0.23 -3.22 2.72
N ASP A 246 0.94 -3.11 3.35
CA ASP A 246 1.47 -4.13 4.26
C ASP A 246 0.58 -4.38 5.49
N SER A 247 -0.23 -3.38 5.88
CA SER A 247 -1.21 -3.50 6.97
C SER A 247 -2.34 -4.49 6.63
N LEU A 248 -2.54 -4.77 5.34
CA LEU A 248 -3.49 -5.77 4.84
C LEU A 248 -2.85 -7.14 4.70
N ASN A 249 -1.57 -7.20 4.31
CA ASN A 249 -0.77 -8.43 4.21
C ASN A 249 0.72 -8.08 4.30
N ASN A 250 1.43 -8.65 5.27
CA ASN A 250 2.87 -8.51 5.41
C ASN A 250 3.50 -9.91 5.41
N ARG A 251 3.44 -10.58 4.25
CA ARG A 251 3.96 -11.94 4.07
C ARG A 251 5.46 -12.02 4.30
N TYR A 252 6.19 -11.08 3.72
CA TYR A 252 7.65 -11.12 3.63
C TYR A 252 8.33 -10.52 4.86
N ASN A 253 7.75 -9.49 5.48
CA ASN A 253 8.34 -8.76 6.60
C ASN A 253 9.79 -8.31 6.36
N GLY A 254 10.08 -7.91 5.12
CA GLY A 254 11.43 -7.53 4.69
C GLY A 254 12.43 -8.68 4.55
N ASP A 255 12.00 -9.95 4.71
CA ASP A 255 12.84 -11.14 4.82
C ASP A 255 12.66 -12.08 3.62
N SER A 256 13.76 -12.45 2.96
CA SER A 256 13.76 -13.42 1.86
C SER A 256 13.54 -14.86 2.34
N ASP A 257 13.80 -15.15 3.62
CA ASP A 257 13.68 -16.49 4.21
C ASP A 257 12.27 -16.80 4.74
N TRP A 258 11.29 -15.96 4.42
CA TRP A 258 9.91 -16.03 4.93
C TRP A 258 9.26 -17.40 4.74
N GLU A 259 9.57 -18.14 3.66
CA GLU A 259 9.02 -19.48 3.45
C GLU A 259 9.48 -20.49 4.51
N SER A 260 10.72 -20.33 4.99
CA SER A 260 11.32 -21.21 5.99
C SER A 260 10.96 -20.81 7.42
N LYS A 261 10.84 -19.51 7.68
CA LYS A 261 10.48 -18.94 9.00
C LYS A 261 8.97 -18.90 9.24
N GLY A 262 8.18 -19.04 8.16
CA GLY A 262 6.74 -18.83 8.16
C GLY A 262 6.41 -17.37 7.84
N ALA A 263 5.32 -17.16 7.10
CA ALA A 263 4.84 -15.81 6.81
C ALA A 263 4.48 -15.09 8.10
N TYR A 264 4.88 -13.82 8.21
CA TYR A 264 4.55 -12.97 9.35
C TYR A 264 3.03 -12.72 9.41
N TYR A 265 2.46 -12.25 8.31
CA TYR A 265 1.02 -12.03 8.15
C TYR A 265 0.57 -12.21 6.68
N ASP A 266 0.27 -13.44 6.25
CA ASP A 266 -0.14 -13.75 4.87
C ASP A 266 -1.65 -13.91 4.72
N ASN A 267 -2.38 -12.81 4.89
CA ASN A 267 -3.81 -12.76 4.68
C ASN A 267 -4.20 -13.07 3.23
N ASP A 268 -5.19 -13.95 3.07
CA ASP A 268 -5.84 -14.14 1.78
C ASP A 268 -6.54 -12.86 1.32
N ILE A 269 -6.79 -12.77 0.01
CA ILE A 269 -7.41 -11.59 -0.59
C ILE A 269 -8.78 -11.26 0.01
N PHE A 270 -9.56 -12.24 0.44
CA PHE A 270 -10.90 -12.02 0.97
C PHE A 270 -10.85 -11.35 2.33
N SER A 271 -9.88 -11.74 3.16
CA SER A 271 -9.60 -11.10 4.43
C SER A 271 -9.18 -9.64 4.23
N GLN A 272 -8.30 -9.37 3.25
CA GLN A 272 -7.90 -8.00 2.88
C GLN A 272 -9.09 -7.14 2.43
N ILE A 273 -9.96 -7.67 1.55
CA ILE A 273 -11.18 -6.96 1.10
C ILE A 273 -12.15 -6.73 2.28
N SER A 274 -12.28 -7.69 3.18
CA SER A 274 -13.09 -7.54 4.40
C SER A 274 -12.59 -6.38 5.26
N ASP A 275 -11.28 -6.23 5.41
CA ASP A 275 -10.68 -5.16 6.20
C ASP A 275 -10.84 -3.79 5.53
N ILE A 276 -10.72 -3.71 4.21
CA ILE A 276 -11.07 -2.50 3.45
C ILE A 276 -12.56 -2.15 3.66
N ASP A 277 -13.48 -3.11 3.53
CA ASP A 277 -14.91 -2.85 3.73
C ASP A 277 -15.20 -2.38 5.17
N LYS A 278 -14.53 -2.95 6.18
CA LYS A 278 -14.63 -2.48 7.57
C LYS A 278 -14.13 -1.04 7.72
N LEU A 279 -12.96 -0.72 7.16
CA LEU A 279 -12.41 0.64 7.18
C LEU A 279 -13.39 1.63 6.56
N ILE A 280 -13.93 1.32 5.38
CA ILE A 280 -14.84 2.18 4.64
C ILE A 280 -16.16 2.37 5.38
N ASN A 281 -16.72 1.30 5.94
CA ASN A 281 -17.91 1.40 6.78
C ASN A 281 -17.70 2.29 8.01
N LEU A 282 -16.52 2.22 8.63
CA LEU A 282 -16.17 3.08 9.77
C LEU A 282 -15.98 4.54 9.34
N ILE A 283 -15.30 4.80 8.22
CA ILE A 283 -15.17 6.15 7.64
C ILE A 283 -16.55 6.78 7.40
N ILE A 284 -17.49 6.02 6.83
CA ILE A 284 -18.87 6.46 6.59
C ILE A 284 -19.61 6.69 7.91
N THR A 285 -19.54 5.72 8.83
CA THR A 285 -20.24 5.78 10.13
C THR A 285 -19.83 6.99 10.96
N TYR A 286 -18.56 7.39 10.89
CA TYR A 286 -18.02 8.53 11.62
C TYR A 286 -17.91 9.81 10.79
N ASP A 287 -18.46 9.85 9.57
CA ASP A 287 -18.43 11.01 8.65
C ASP A 287 -17.01 11.59 8.43
N LEU A 288 -16.02 10.70 8.27
CA LEU A 288 -14.62 11.11 8.16
C LEU A 288 -14.21 11.51 6.75
N SER A 289 -14.95 11.12 5.71
CA SER A 289 -14.53 11.33 4.31
C SER A 289 -14.26 12.79 3.99
N ARG A 290 -15.09 13.72 4.49
CA ARG A 290 -14.93 15.18 4.31
C ARG A 290 -13.80 15.79 5.13
N LYS A 291 -13.30 15.07 6.14
CA LYS A 291 -12.21 15.48 7.03
C LYS A 291 -10.84 15.03 6.51
N VAL A 292 -10.80 14.04 5.60
CA VAL A 292 -9.57 13.61 4.94
C VAL A 292 -9.07 14.72 4.02
N ARG A 293 -7.90 15.28 4.36
CA ARG A 293 -7.24 16.35 3.60
C ARG A 293 -6.20 15.81 2.62
N HIS A 294 -5.60 14.67 2.94
CA HIS A 294 -4.63 14.01 2.10
C HIS A 294 -4.66 12.51 2.33
N ILE A 295 -4.45 11.75 1.25
CA ILE A 295 -4.30 10.29 1.28
C ILE A 295 -2.91 9.91 0.78
N SER A 296 -2.17 9.16 1.58
CA SER A 296 -0.92 8.53 1.18
C SER A 296 -1.11 7.02 1.09
N ILE A 297 -0.70 6.39 -0.01
CA ILE A 297 -0.76 4.93 -0.19
C ILE A 297 0.63 4.41 -0.56
N GLY A 298 1.19 3.56 0.29
CA GLY A 298 2.44 2.83 0.04
C GLY A 298 2.15 1.40 -0.40
N LEU A 299 2.79 0.92 -1.48
CA LEU A 299 2.70 -0.50 -1.88
C LEU A 299 3.72 -1.39 -1.16
N SER A 300 4.74 -0.81 -0.52
CA SER A 300 5.77 -1.49 0.27
C SER A 300 6.27 -2.83 -0.29
N PRO A 301 6.95 -2.82 -1.46
CA PRO A 301 7.63 -4.02 -1.95
C PRO A 301 8.64 -4.50 -0.91
N SER A 302 8.79 -5.81 -0.78
CA SER A 302 9.42 -6.49 0.38
C SER A 302 8.55 -6.73 1.59
N PHE A 303 7.30 -6.27 1.58
CA PHE A 303 6.33 -6.55 2.63
C PHE A 303 5.02 -7.04 2.01
N TYR A 304 4.44 -6.25 1.10
CA TYR A 304 3.16 -6.56 0.45
C TYR A 304 3.31 -7.40 -0.84
N PRO A 305 2.61 -8.54 -0.98
CA PRO A 305 2.73 -9.42 -2.15
C PRO A 305 2.24 -8.83 -3.48
N VAL A 306 3.03 -9.02 -4.53
CA VAL A 306 2.81 -8.40 -5.85
C VAL A 306 1.49 -8.82 -6.50
N GLU A 307 1.01 -10.03 -6.26
CA GLU A 307 -0.22 -10.55 -6.85
C GLU A 307 -1.46 -9.77 -6.38
N PHE A 308 -1.35 -9.06 -5.25
CA PHE A 308 -2.42 -8.24 -4.70
C PHE A 308 -2.32 -6.76 -5.08
N TRP A 309 -1.15 -6.28 -5.52
CA TRP A 309 -0.90 -4.87 -5.83
C TRP A 309 -1.99 -4.28 -6.73
N ARG A 310 -2.18 -4.84 -7.91
CA ARG A 310 -3.16 -4.33 -8.87
C ARG A 310 -4.61 -4.51 -8.40
N PRO A 311 -5.09 -5.73 -8.06
CA PRO A 311 -6.50 -5.94 -7.77
C PRO A 311 -6.97 -5.30 -6.45
N VAL A 312 -6.16 -5.36 -5.39
CA VAL A 312 -6.56 -4.82 -4.07
C VAL A 312 -6.46 -3.29 -4.07
N THR A 313 -5.42 -2.70 -4.67
CA THR A 313 -5.36 -1.23 -4.87
C THR A 313 -6.56 -0.74 -5.67
N GLN A 314 -6.99 -1.50 -6.71
CA GLN A 314 -8.13 -1.10 -7.53
C GLN A 314 -9.41 -1.05 -6.69
N TYR A 315 -9.61 -2.07 -5.85
CA TYR A 315 -10.75 -2.14 -4.95
C TYR A 315 -10.71 -1.03 -3.89
N LEU A 316 -9.55 -0.82 -3.25
CA LEU A 316 -9.34 0.22 -2.25
C LEU A 316 -9.72 1.60 -2.79
N LEU A 317 -9.14 1.99 -3.93
CA LEU A 317 -9.39 3.30 -4.54
C LEU A 317 -10.86 3.49 -4.87
N LYS A 318 -11.53 2.47 -5.43
CA LYS A 318 -12.96 2.54 -5.73
C LYS A 318 -13.81 2.71 -4.49
N SER A 319 -13.49 1.98 -3.43
CA SER A 319 -14.22 2.05 -2.18
C SER A 319 -14.05 3.41 -1.50
N LEU A 320 -12.84 3.99 -1.55
CA LEU A 320 -12.56 5.35 -1.07
C LEU A 320 -13.32 6.42 -1.89
N ILE A 321 -13.32 6.30 -3.22
CA ILE A 321 -14.11 7.18 -4.10
C ILE A 321 -15.60 7.09 -3.78
N LYS A 322 -16.11 5.86 -3.62
CA LYS A 322 -17.52 5.61 -3.30
C LYS A 322 -17.94 6.18 -1.94
N CYS A 323 -17.03 6.22 -0.95
CA CYS A 323 -17.31 6.83 0.34
C CYS A 323 -17.11 8.36 0.37
N GLY A 324 -16.80 8.97 -0.78
CA GLY A 324 -16.75 10.42 -0.96
C GLY A 324 -15.35 11.03 -0.83
N ILE A 325 -14.27 10.23 -0.91
CA ILE A 325 -12.92 10.77 -0.96
C ILE A 325 -12.43 10.76 -2.42
N ASP A 326 -12.17 11.95 -2.97
CA ASP A 326 -11.82 12.07 -4.38
C ASP A 326 -10.40 11.57 -4.67
N LEU A 327 -10.32 10.42 -5.33
CA LEU A 327 -9.10 9.81 -5.87
C LEU A 327 -9.29 9.47 -7.35
N SER A 328 -10.21 10.15 -8.03
CA SER A 328 -10.58 9.84 -9.42
C SER A 328 -9.40 10.01 -10.36
N GLU A 329 -8.57 11.03 -10.13
CA GLU A 329 -7.34 11.28 -10.89
C GLU A 329 -6.33 10.13 -10.71
N LEU A 330 -6.03 9.74 -9.46
CA LEU A 330 -5.12 8.63 -9.16
C LEU A 330 -5.63 7.32 -9.78
N TYR A 331 -6.92 7.03 -9.62
CA TYR A 331 -7.56 5.87 -10.23
C TYR A 331 -7.38 5.86 -11.75
N ASN A 332 -7.59 7.00 -12.40
CA ASN A 332 -7.37 7.13 -13.83
C ASN A 332 -5.90 6.94 -14.18
N ARG A 333 -4.94 7.53 -13.46
CA ARG A 333 -3.51 7.34 -13.75
C ARG A 333 -3.08 5.87 -13.69
N LEU A 334 -3.61 5.10 -12.74
CA LEU A 334 -3.27 3.69 -12.55
C LEU A 334 -4.05 2.70 -13.43
N TYR A 335 -5.27 3.06 -13.87
CA TYR A 335 -6.20 2.14 -14.53
C TYR A 335 -6.79 2.64 -15.87
N SER A 336 -6.45 3.85 -16.33
CA SER A 336 -6.97 4.44 -17.59
C SER A 336 -6.29 3.90 -18.85
N GLN A 337 -5.23 3.09 -18.74
CA GLN A 337 -4.78 2.29 -19.89
C GLN A 337 -5.89 1.30 -20.25
N LYS A 338 -6.69 1.70 -21.26
CA LYS A 338 -7.76 0.96 -21.95
C LYS A 338 -7.96 -0.42 -21.36
N THR A 339 -8.69 -0.49 -20.25
CA THR A 339 -9.45 -1.71 -20.06
C THR A 339 -10.35 -1.78 -21.27
N ASP A 340 -10.12 -2.81 -22.07
CA ASP A 340 -10.99 -3.29 -23.15
C ASP A 340 -12.40 -3.64 -22.62
N CYS A 341 -12.88 -3.05 -21.52
CA CYS A 341 -14.24 -3.15 -21.03
C CYS A 341 -15.23 -2.63 -22.09
N ASN A 342 -14.87 -1.58 -22.85
CA ASN A 342 -15.67 -1.18 -24.01
C ASN A 342 -15.68 -2.26 -25.12
N ASN A 343 -14.66 -3.13 -25.19
CA ASN A 343 -14.62 -4.31 -26.07
C ASN A 343 -15.27 -5.58 -25.45
N ILE A 344 -15.45 -5.65 -24.12
CA ILE A 344 -16.33 -6.64 -23.47
C ILE A 344 -17.78 -6.35 -23.88
N LEU A 345 -18.14 -5.07 -23.93
CA LEU A 345 -19.45 -4.53 -24.28
C LEU A 345 -19.69 -4.35 -25.79
N ASN A 346 -18.83 -4.89 -26.66
CA ASN A 346 -19.31 -5.30 -27.99
C ASN A 346 -20.25 -6.51 -27.78
N ILE A 347 -21.44 -6.19 -27.27
CA ILE A 347 -22.53 -7.10 -26.97
C ILE A 347 -22.79 -7.86 -28.25
N HIS A 348 -22.68 -9.18 -28.20
CA HIS A 348 -23.15 -10.00 -29.30
C HIS A 348 -24.66 -9.77 -29.37
N PRO A 349 -25.21 -9.20 -30.47
CA PRO A 349 -26.65 -9.03 -30.57
C PRO A 349 -27.29 -10.41 -30.38
N ASN A 350 -28.33 -10.47 -29.55
CA ASN A 350 -29.16 -11.65 -29.26
C ASN A 350 -28.66 -12.64 -28.18
N ILE A 351 -28.08 -12.16 -27.07
CA ILE A 351 -27.94 -12.97 -25.85
C ILE A 351 -29.12 -12.68 -24.91
N ASP A 352 -29.91 -13.72 -24.61
CA ASP A 352 -30.98 -13.66 -23.63
C ASP A 352 -30.66 -14.57 -22.44
N LEU A 353 -31.03 -14.12 -21.23
CA LEU A 353 -30.85 -14.87 -20.00
C LEU A 353 -32.21 -15.21 -19.39
N GLU A 354 -32.41 -16.49 -19.13
CA GLU A 354 -33.58 -16.96 -18.38
C GLU A 354 -33.11 -17.43 -17.00
N ILE A 355 -33.55 -16.73 -15.96
CA ILE A 355 -33.20 -17.05 -14.58
C ILE A 355 -34.11 -18.16 -14.07
N THR A 356 -33.53 -19.32 -13.78
CA THR A 356 -34.19 -20.42 -13.10
C THR A 356 -33.69 -20.49 -11.65
N SER A 357 -34.47 -19.99 -10.70
CA SER A 357 -34.11 -20.07 -9.27
C SER A 357 -34.21 -21.52 -8.78
N CYS A 358 -33.12 -22.07 -8.28
CA CYS A 358 -33.12 -23.37 -7.59
C CYS A 358 -32.77 -23.13 -6.11
N ASN A 359 -33.79 -23.01 -5.26
CA ASN A 359 -33.70 -22.63 -3.84
C ASN A 359 -33.21 -21.19 -3.60
N THR A 360 -34.14 -20.34 -3.16
CA THR A 360 -34.26 -18.92 -3.49
C THR A 360 -33.23 -17.93 -2.94
N PHE A 361 -32.12 -18.33 -2.31
CA PHE A 361 -31.04 -17.38 -1.97
C PHE A 361 -29.62 -17.95 -2.04
N LYS A 362 -29.44 -19.27 -1.95
CA LYS A 362 -28.10 -19.89 -1.94
C LYS A 362 -27.58 -20.24 -3.32
N LYS A 363 -28.46 -20.45 -4.29
CA LYS A 363 -28.06 -20.90 -5.62
C LYS A 363 -28.98 -20.36 -6.71
N GLN A 364 -28.39 -19.74 -7.70
CA GLN A 364 -29.06 -19.34 -8.93
C GLN A 364 -28.55 -20.16 -10.10
N ARG A 365 -29.43 -20.47 -11.04
CA ARG A 365 -29.05 -21.08 -12.31
C ARG A 365 -29.68 -20.29 -13.44
N TRP A 366 -28.88 -19.88 -14.40
CA TRP A 366 -29.39 -19.18 -15.58
C TRP A 366 -29.24 -20.08 -16.79
N ASN A 367 -30.25 -20.14 -17.65
CA ASN A 367 -30.09 -20.65 -19.00
C ASN A 367 -29.60 -19.50 -19.88
N ILE A 368 -28.61 -19.80 -20.71
CA ILE A 368 -28.06 -18.85 -21.68
C ILE A 368 -28.68 -19.18 -23.02
N TYR A 369 -29.30 -18.19 -23.68
CA TYR A 369 -29.78 -18.29 -25.04
C TYR A 369 -28.98 -17.37 -25.94
N TYR A 370 -28.67 -17.84 -27.15
CA TYR A 370 -28.01 -17.09 -28.20
C TYR A 370 -28.79 -17.28 -29.49
N ASN A 371 -29.27 -16.20 -30.11
CA ASN A 371 -30.18 -16.25 -31.27
C ASN A 371 -31.41 -17.15 -31.03
N GLY A 372 -32.03 -17.06 -29.84
CA GLY A 372 -33.19 -17.87 -29.47
C GLY A 372 -32.91 -19.35 -29.20
N VAL A 373 -31.67 -19.82 -29.35
CA VAL A 373 -31.27 -21.22 -29.10
C VAL A 373 -30.51 -21.32 -27.79
N LYS A 374 -30.78 -22.34 -26.99
CA LYS A 374 -30.06 -22.59 -25.73
C LYS A 374 -28.57 -22.83 -26.01
N ALA A 375 -27.75 -21.87 -25.59
CA ALA A 375 -26.30 -21.86 -25.77
C ALA A 375 -25.53 -22.42 -24.57
N GLY A 376 -26.15 -22.46 -23.38
CA GLY A 376 -25.48 -22.98 -22.20
C GLY A 376 -26.22 -22.70 -20.89
N LYS A 377 -25.46 -22.67 -19.80
CA LYS A 377 -25.95 -22.33 -18.46
C LYS A 377 -24.89 -21.64 -17.60
N VAL A 378 -25.35 -20.85 -16.64
CA VAL A 378 -24.57 -20.31 -15.52
C VAL A 378 -25.09 -20.91 -14.23
N SER A 379 -24.20 -21.22 -13.30
CA SER A 379 -24.56 -21.48 -11.90
C SER A 379 -23.84 -20.48 -11.02
N ILE A 380 -24.59 -19.79 -10.16
CA ILE A 380 -24.08 -18.87 -9.15
C ILE A 380 -24.42 -19.45 -7.79
N VAL A 381 -23.42 -19.67 -6.95
CA VAL A 381 -23.59 -20.13 -5.58
C VAL A 381 -23.26 -18.96 -4.66
N HIS A 382 -24.23 -18.52 -3.86
CA HIS A 382 -24.07 -17.42 -2.93
C HIS A 382 -23.67 -17.97 -1.56
N ASN A 383 -22.52 -17.50 -1.08
CA ASN A 383 -22.08 -17.60 0.29
C ASN A 383 -22.18 -16.20 0.89
N SER A 384 -22.45 -16.09 2.19
CA SER A 384 -22.72 -14.82 2.92
C SER A 384 -22.07 -13.57 2.33
N ASP A 385 -20.77 -13.62 2.10
CA ASP A 385 -19.86 -12.55 1.69
C ASP A 385 -19.41 -12.63 0.22
N ARG A 386 -19.61 -13.77 -0.45
CA ARG A 386 -19.04 -14.05 -1.79
C ARG A 386 -19.93 -14.90 -2.68
N ALA A 387 -19.70 -14.84 -3.99
CA ALA A 387 -20.32 -15.76 -4.94
C ALA A 387 -19.29 -16.65 -5.62
N SER A 388 -19.68 -17.88 -5.96
CA SER A 388 -18.93 -18.75 -6.86
C SER A 388 -19.69 -18.94 -8.17
N ILE A 389 -19.01 -18.74 -9.30
CA ILE A 389 -19.61 -18.78 -10.63
C ILE A 389 -19.03 -19.94 -11.45
N ASN A 390 -19.91 -20.69 -12.10
CA ASN A 390 -19.57 -21.70 -13.08
C ASN A 390 -20.35 -21.47 -14.39
N VAL A 391 -19.62 -21.26 -15.49
CA VAL A 391 -20.19 -21.05 -16.83
C VAL A 391 -19.93 -22.28 -17.68
N GLN A 392 -20.99 -22.85 -18.27
CA GLN A 392 -20.89 -24.00 -19.18
C GLN A 392 -21.61 -23.68 -20.49
N LEU A 393 -20.87 -23.67 -21.59
CA LEU A 393 -21.40 -23.48 -22.94
C LEU A 393 -21.47 -24.80 -23.70
N ASN A 394 -22.52 -24.95 -24.49
CA ASN A 394 -22.70 -26.04 -25.44
C ASN A 394 -21.58 -26.00 -26.49
N LYS A 395 -21.10 -27.17 -26.93
CA LYS A 395 -19.95 -27.29 -27.86
C LYS A 395 -20.11 -26.46 -29.13
N THR A 396 -21.32 -26.39 -29.67
CA THR A 396 -21.67 -25.62 -30.88
C THR A 396 -21.60 -24.10 -30.70
N HIS A 397 -21.54 -23.61 -29.46
CA HIS A 397 -21.55 -22.19 -29.11
C HIS A 397 -20.23 -21.73 -28.44
N GLN A 398 -19.23 -22.61 -28.38
CA GLN A 398 -17.89 -22.28 -27.90
C GLN A 398 -17.12 -21.49 -28.97
N GLY A 399 -16.19 -20.63 -28.54
CA GLY A 399 -15.39 -19.79 -29.46
C GLY A 399 -16.08 -18.52 -29.97
N LEU A 400 -17.40 -18.39 -29.78
CA LEU A 400 -18.20 -17.23 -30.21
C LEU A 400 -18.09 -16.00 -29.27
N GLY A 401 -17.15 -16.00 -28.32
CA GLY A 401 -17.01 -14.92 -27.35
C GLY A 401 -18.13 -14.80 -26.30
N ILE A 402 -19.15 -15.67 -26.32
CA ILE A 402 -20.25 -15.68 -25.34
C ILE A 402 -19.72 -15.78 -23.90
N GLY A 403 -18.69 -16.61 -23.68
CA GLY A 403 -18.15 -16.87 -22.34
C GLY A 403 -17.71 -15.61 -21.58
N LYS A 404 -16.97 -14.69 -22.22
CA LYS A 404 -16.50 -13.45 -21.56
C LYS A 404 -17.66 -12.57 -21.08
N TYR A 405 -18.71 -12.47 -21.90
CA TYR A 405 -19.88 -11.64 -21.59
C TYR A 405 -20.70 -12.25 -20.46
N ILE A 406 -20.86 -13.57 -20.47
CA ILE A 406 -21.60 -14.29 -19.44
C ILE A 406 -20.90 -14.25 -18.08
N PHE A 407 -19.57 -14.40 -18.03
CA PHE A 407 -18.83 -14.19 -16.80
C PHE A 407 -19.05 -12.78 -16.24
N TYR A 408 -18.96 -11.76 -17.09
CA TYR A 408 -19.19 -10.37 -16.69
C TYR A 408 -20.61 -10.14 -16.14
N LEU A 409 -21.65 -10.54 -16.88
CA LEU A 409 -23.04 -10.38 -16.44
C LEU A 409 -23.33 -11.12 -15.14
N ALA A 410 -22.80 -12.35 -15.00
CA ALA A 410 -22.95 -13.13 -13.78
C ALA A 410 -22.28 -12.44 -12.59
N CYS A 411 -21.18 -11.71 -12.81
CA CYS A 411 -20.54 -10.92 -11.77
C CYS A 411 -21.38 -9.74 -11.32
N GLU A 412 -21.78 -8.88 -12.26
CA GLU A 412 -22.55 -7.66 -12.01
C GLU A 412 -23.85 -7.94 -11.21
N ASN A 413 -24.60 -8.96 -11.63
CA ASN A 413 -25.89 -9.32 -11.04
C ASN A 413 -25.79 -10.24 -9.81
N SER A 414 -24.58 -10.66 -9.40
CA SER A 414 -24.42 -11.49 -8.19
C SER A 414 -24.68 -10.71 -6.89
N HIS A 415 -24.61 -9.38 -6.94
CA HIS A 415 -24.62 -8.46 -5.78
C HIS A 415 -23.47 -8.65 -4.77
N HIS A 416 -22.49 -9.52 -5.04
CA HIS A 416 -21.31 -9.69 -4.18
C HIS A 416 -20.15 -8.79 -4.64
N ASN A 417 -19.31 -8.40 -3.68
CA ASN A 417 -18.05 -7.69 -3.93
C ASN A 417 -16.94 -8.65 -4.37
N ILE A 418 -17.03 -9.91 -3.95
CA ILE A 418 -16.04 -10.96 -4.18
C ILE A 418 -16.70 -12.10 -4.93
N ILE A 419 -16.09 -12.50 -6.04
CA ILE A 419 -16.61 -13.55 -6.89
C ILE A 419 -15.49 -14.49 -7.33
N GLU A 420 -15.70 -15.78 -7.12
CA GLU A 420 -14.73 -16.83 -7.41
C GLU A 420 -15.17 -17.67 -8.62
N ALA A 421 -14.22 -18.12 -9.42
CA ALA A 421 -14.42 -19.14 -10.44
C ALA A 421 -13.28 -20.16 -10.40
N VAL A 422 -13.62 -21.44 -10.24
CA VAL A 422 -12.66 -22.54 -10.22
C VAL A 422 -12.77 -23.34 -11.52
N MET A 423 -11.64 -23.55 -12.19
CA MET A 423 -11.60 -24.25 -13.49
C MET A 423 -10.32 -25.07 -13.64
N ARG A 424 -10.31 -26.10 -14.50
CA ARG A 424 -9.10 -26.91 -14.73
C ARG A 424 -7.98 -26.09 -15.37
N LYS A 425 -6.71 -26.38 -15.04
CA LYS A 425 -5.54 -25.68 -15.59
C LYS A 425 -5.42 -25.72 -17.12
N ASN A 426 -5.89 -26.81 -17.73
CA ASN A 426 -5.92 -26.99 -19.18
C ASN A 426 -7.14 -26.34 -19.86
N ASN A 427 -8.10 -25.78 -19.11
CA ASN A 427 -9.25 -25.08 -19.68
C ASN A 427 -8.89 -23.61 -19.97
N LEU A 428 -8.00 -23.41 -20.95
CA LEU A 428 -7.54 -22.08 -21.36
C LEU A 428 -8.69 -21.19 -21.87
N ALA A 429 -9.71 -21.78 -22.49
CA ALA A 429 -10.86 -21.03 -23.01
C ALA A 429 -11.69 -20.35 -21.91
N SER A 430 -12.00 -21.07 -20.82
CA SER A 430 -12.68 -20.48 -19.66
C SER A 430 -11.79 -19.46 -18.95
N MET A 431 -10.49 -19.74 -18.83
CA MET A 431 -9.52 -18.82 -18.21
C MET A 431 -9.47 -17.50 -18.98
N HIS A 432 -9.26 -17.52 -20.30
CA HIS A 432 -9.27 -16.32 -21.12
C HIS A 432 -10.61 -15.58 -21.10
N SER A 433 -11.73 -16.30 -21.01
CA SER A 433 -13.05 -15.69 -20.88
C SER A 433 -13.22 -14.96 -19.54
N ALA A 434 -12.77 -15.58 -18.44
CA ALA A 434 -12.79 -14.99 -17.11
C ALA A 434 -11.84 -13.79 -17.01
N LEU A 435 -10.60 -13.90 -17.50
CA LEU A 435 -9.65 -12.79 -17.58
C LEU A 435 -10.24 -11.61 -18.34
N LYS A 436 -10.87 -11.87 -19.49
CA LYS A 436 -11.57 -10.84 -20.26
C LYS A 436 -12.76 -10.23 -19.53
N ALA A 437 -13.43 -10.96 -18.63
CA ALA A 437 -14.49 -10.41 -17.78
C ALA A 437 -13.95 -9.57 -16.61
N GLY A 438 -12.63 -9.54 -16.41
CA GLY A 438 -11.95 -8.81 -15.33
C GLY A 438 -11.58 -9.68 -14.14
N PHE A 439 -11.65 -11.00 -14.25
CA PHE A 439 -11.04 -11.87 -13.24
C PHE A 439 -9.52 -11.78 -13.33
N PHE A 440 -8.84 -12.10 -12.24
CA PHE A 440 -7.41 -12.41 -12.19
C PHE A 440 -7.22 -13.78 -11.53
N GLU A 441 -6.11 -14.44 -11.83
CA GLU A 441 -5.78 -15.72 -11.24
C GLU A 441 -5.11 -15.48 -9.88
N LEU A 442 -5.62 -16.12 -8.82
CA LEU A 442 -4.86 -16.26 -7.58
C LEU A 442 -3.84 -17.37 -7.79
N GLU A 443 -2.56 -17.02 -7.74
CA GLU A 443 -1.51 -18.01 -7.75
C GLU A 443 -1.65 -18.90 -6.50
N THR A 444 -1.80 -20.21 -6.71
CA THR A 444 -1.87 -21.17 -5.60
C THR A 444 -0.60 -21.98 -5.60
N LYS A 445 0.14 -21.97 -4.48
CA LYS A 445 1.43 -22.68 -4.33
C LYS A 445 1.31 -24.20 -4.50
N GLU A 446 0.11 -24.75 -4.31
CA GLU A 446 -0.13 -26.18 -4.50
C GLU A 446 -0.16 -26.60 -5.98
N LYS A 447 0.36 -27.79 -6.30
CA LYS A 447 0.19 -28.48 -7.59
C LYS A 447 -1.27 -28.92 -7.82
N ARG A 448 -2.23 -28.01 -7.68
CA ARG A 448 -3.64 -28.26 -7.98
C ARG A 448 -3.82 -28.39 -9.49
N SER A 449 -4.73 -29.28 -9.89
CA SER A 449 -5.18 -29.42 -11.29
C SER A 449 -6.13 -28.31 -11.72
N GLN A 450 -6.46 -27.39 -10.80
CA GLN A 450 -7.41 -26.31 -10.98
C GLN A 450 -6.74 -24.94 -10.76
N ARG A 451 -7.28 -23.93 -11.42
CA ARG A 451 -7.00 -22.50 -11.28
C ARG A 451 -8.10 -21.89 -10.42
N HIS A 452 -7.71 -20.96 -9.56
CA HIS A 452 -8.66 -20.16 -8.79
C HIS A 452 -8.65 -18.74 -9.36
N MET A 453 -9.74 -18.33 -9.97
CA MET A 453 -9.91 -16.99 -10.52
C MET A 453 -10.78 -16.18 -9.57
N VAL A 454 -10.41 -14.92 -9.31
CA VAL A 454 -11.18 -13.99 -8.50
C VAL A 454 -11.54 -12.75 -9.32
N TRP A 455 -12.76 -12.28 -9.13
CA TRP A 455 -13.25 -11.01 -9.62
C TRP A 455 -13.68 -10.17 -8.42
N LEU A 456 -13.20 -8.93 -8.40
CA LEU A 456 -13.57 -7.94 -7.41
C LEU A 456 -14.50 -6.92 -8.07
N ARG A 457 -15.55 -6.53 -7.34
CA ARG A 457 -16.55 -5.60 -7.86
C ARG A 457 -15.90 -4.30 -8.28
N LYS A 458 -16.26 -3.89 -9.49
CA LYS A 458 -15.77 -2.70 -10.13
C LYS A 458 -16.55 -1.45 -9.71
#